data_AF-B7GRF0-F1
#
_entry.id   AF-B7GRF0-F1
#
_cell.length_a   1.000
_cell.length_b   1.000
_cell.length_c   1.000
_cell.angle_alpha   90.00
_cell.angle_beta   90.00
_cell.angle_gamma   90.00
#
_symmetry.space_group_name_H-M   'P 1'
#
loop_
_entity.id
_entity.type
_entity.pdbx_description
1 polymer ?
#
loop_
_entity_poly.entity_id
_entity_poly.type
_entity_poly.pdbx_seq_one_letter_code
_entity_poly.pdbx_strand_id
1 'polypeptide(L)'
;MRCRICDGLPPEHRPYVVWHTGCDGCEEHDRDYYDEGVVVCADCIEALRYAGIGLDGDACVIDLQCSLDMWAQDTLWYAFWTPERVTVCEADCARRYLDRSGNKDVDPAWDWLPKGTWSDVDEFKADLGSALCRRFLTDDMDGLAAAYLKQGDGWVSTSTQDVRKLAERLGGDAYRRI
;
A
#
# COMPACT_ATOMS: atom_id res chain seq x y z
N MET A 1 -3.36 18.19 -21.28
CA MET A 1 -2.71 16.87 -21.25
C MET A 1 -2.51 16.49 -19.78
N ARG A 2 -3.12 15.39 -19.34
CA ARG A 2 -3.02 14.90 -17.95
C ARG A 2 -2.19 13.63 -17.91
N CYS A 3 -1.59 13.33 -16.76
CA CYS A 3 -0.89 12.08 -16.56
C CYS A 3 -1.89 10.92 -16.58
N ARG A 4 -1.64 9.87 -17.37
CA ARG A 4 -2.54 8.72 -17.50
C ARG A 4 -2.74 7.94 -16.20
N ILE A 5 -1.75 7.98 -15.30
CA ILE A 5 -1.72 7.18 -14.08
C ILE A 5 -2.39 7.89 -12.91
N CYS A 6 -2.00 9.14 -12.62
CA CYS A 6 -2.53 9.88 -11.46
C CYS A 6 -3.63 10.88 -11.82
N ASP A 7 -3.99 11.02 -13.10
CA ASP A 7 -4.87 12.07 -13.65
C ASP A 7 -4.45 13.52 -13.31
N GLY A 8 -3.27 13.70 -12.71
CA GLY A 8 -2.70 15.01 -12.39
C GLY A 8 -2.14 15.71 -13.63
N LEU A 9 -2.17 17.03 -13.63
CA LEU A 9 -1.44 17.81 -14.63
C LEU A 9 0.07 17.57 -14.46
N PRO A 10 0.82 17.26 -15.53
CA PRO A 10 2.27 17.30 -15.49
C PRO A 10 2.72 18.71 -15.09
N PRO A 11 3.71 18.86 -14.20
CA PRO A 11 4.22 20.19 -13.87
C PRO A 11 4.83 20.83 -15.12
N GLU A 12 4.55 22.11 -15.37
CA GLU A 12 4.95 22.84 -16.60
C GLU A 12 6.47 22.83 -16.87
N HIS A 13 7.30 22.53 -15.86
CA HIS A 13 8.76 22.48 -15.95
C HIS A 13 9.36 21.13 -15.56
N ARG A 14 8.56 20.06 -15.47
CA ARG A 14 9.09 18.71 -15.20
C ARG A 14 8.98 17.81 -16.42
N PRO A 15 9.97 16.93 -16.64
CA PRO A 15 9.91 15.97 -17.73
C PRO A 15 8.68 15.07 -17.59
N TYR A 16 8.09 14.73 -18.72
CA TYR A 16 7.10 13.67 -18.86
C TYR A 16 7.52 12.76 -20.00
N VAL A 17 7.08 11.52 -19.96
CA VAL A 17 7.29 10.56 -21.05
C VAL A 17 5.98 10.41 -21.79
N VAL A 18 6.04 10.45 -23.11
CA VAL A 18 4.96 9.91 -23.97
C VAL A 18 5.33 8.46 -24.22
N TRP A 19 4.48 7.55 -23.77
CA TRP A 19 4.71 6.11 -23.85
C TRP A 19 3.71 5.47 -24.80
N HIS A 20 4.20 4.72 -25.77
CA HIS A 20 3.39 3.99 -26.72
C HIS A 20 3.45 2.51 -26.33
N THR A 21 2.31 1.92 -26.01
CA THR A 21 2.24 0.51 -25.59
C THR A 21 2.07 -0.41 -26.78
N GLY A 22 2.79 -1.53 -26.78
CA GLY A 22 2.69 -2.58 -27.79
C GLY A 22 1.74 -3.73 -27.42
N CYS A 23 0.83 -3.55 -26.46
CA CYS A 23 0.02 -4.65 -25.94
C CYS A 23 -1.11 -5.05 -26.91
N ASP A 24 -0.88 -6.10 -27.73
CA ASP A 24 -1.74 -6.62 -28.82
C ASP A 24 -3.16 -7.09 -28.39
N GLY A 25 -3.65 -6.67 -27.22
CA GLY A 25 -4.92 -7.10 -26.66
C GLY A 25 -6.03 -6.06 -26.80
N CYS A 26 -6.96 -6.30 -27.74
CA CYS A 26 -8.25 -5.63 -27.94
C CYS A 26 -8.23 -4.38 -28.86
N GLU A 27 -8.36 -4.64 -30.17
CA GLU A 27 -8.28 -3.70 -31.31
C GLU A 27 -9.25 -2.49 -31.31
N GLU A 28 -10.16 -2.36 -30.33
CA GLU A 28 -11.15 -1.28 -30.27
C GLU A 28 -10.96 -0.28 -29.11
N HIS A 29 -10.33 -0.66 -27.98
CA HIS A 29 -10.16 0.25 -26.83
C HIS A 29 -8.78 0.91 -26.76
N ASP A 30 -7.77 0.33 -27.43
CA ASP A 30 -6.38 0.76 -27.27
C ASP A 30 -5.80 1.52 -28.46
N ARG A 31 -6.54 1.65 -29.58
CA ARG A 31 -6.02 2.21 -30.83
C ARG A 31 -5.49 3.65 -30.68
N ASP A 32 -6.13 4.45 -29.82
CA ASP A 32 -5.69 5.82 -29.50
C ASP A 32 -4.35 5.84 -28.72
N TYR A 33 -4.10 4.84 -27.87
CA TYR A 33 -2.85 4.73 -27.09
C TYR A 33 -1.65 4.30 -27.93
N TYR A 34 -1.90 3.54 -29.00
CA TYR A 34 -0.86 3.12 -29.95
C TYR A 34 -0.30 4.31 -30.74
N ASP A 35 -1.18 5.11 -31.34
CA ASP A 35 -0.78 6.19 -32.26
C ASP A 35 -0.34 7.47 -31.54
N GLU A 36 -1.03 7.88 -30.47
CA GLU A 36 -0.76 9.14 -29.77
C GLU A 36 0.14 8.99 -28.54
N GLY A 37 0.19 7.78 -27.96
CA GLY A 37 0.90 7.49 -26.72
C GLY A 37 0.26 8.13 -25.48
N VAL A 38 0.61 7.64 -24.30
CA VAL A 38 0.13 8.17 -23.02
C VAL A 38 1.17 9.01 -22.32
N VAL A 39 0.72 10.07 -21.68
CA VAL A 39 1.61 10.96 -20.92
C VAL A 39 1.75 10.45 -19.49
N VAL A 40 2.98 10.22 -19.06
CA VAL A 40 3.32 9.83 -17.69
C VAL A 40 4.22 10.90 -17.08
N CYS A 41 3.80 11.48 -15.96
CA CYS A 41 4.59 12.52 -15.28
C CYS A 41 5.81 11.94 -14.56
N ALA A 42 6.81 12.78 -14.28
CA ALA A 42 8.04 12.39 -13.58
C ALA A 42 7.82 11.59 -12.30
N ASP A 43 6.86 11.99 -11.45
CA ASP A 43 6.62 11.32 -10.17
C ASP A 43 6.06 9.90 -10.39
N CYS A 44 5.19 9.71 -11.39
CA CYS A 44 4.69 8.39 -11.77
C CYS A 44 5.77 7.53 -12.43
N ILE A 45 6.71 8.13 -13.19
CA ILE A 45 7.87 7.42 -13.74
C ILE A 45 8.80 6.92 -12.62
N GLU A 46 9.03 7.75 -11.61
CA GLU A 46 9.80 7.37 -10.43
C GLU A 46 9.12 6.22 -9.68
N ALA A 47 7.79 6.31 -9.47
CA ALA A 47 7.00 5.24 -8.86
C ALA A 47 7.08 3.92 -9.64
N LEU A 48 6.94 3.96 -10.97
CA LEU A 48 7.10 2.77 -11.83
C LEU A 48 8.47 2.11 -11.65
N ARG A 49 9.54 2.92 -11.57
CA ARG A 49 10.90 2.41 -11.37
C ARG A 49 11.06 1.72 -10.01
N TYR A 50 10.54 2.32 -8.94
CA TYR A 50 10.57 1.69 -7.62
C TYR A 50 9.69 0.45 -7.54
N ALA A 51 8.54 0.45 -8.22
CA ALA A 51 7.67 -0.71 -8.33
C ALA A 51 8.24 -1.84 -9.19
N GLY A 52 9.36 -1.61 -9.89
CA GLY A 52 9.91 -2.57 -10.86
C GLY A 52 9.00 -2.79 -12.07
N ILE A 53 8.06 -1.89 -12.33
CA ILE A 53 7.13 -1.97 -13.45
C ILE A 53 7.79 -1.31 -14.65
N GLY A 54 8.32 -2.15 -15.54
CA GLY A 54 8.87 -1.74 -16.81
C GLY A 54 7.80 -1.19 -17.76
N LEU A 55 8.20 -0.23 -18.58
CA LEU A 55 7.39 0.29 -19.69
C LEU A 55 7.71 -0.46 -21.00
N ASP A 56 8.38 -1.60 -20.91
CA ASP A 56 8.80 -2.45 -22.01
C ASP A 56 7.69 -3.44 -22.39
N GLY A 57 6.75 -3.00 -23.21
CA GLY A 57 5.86 -3.85 -24.04
C GLY A 57 4.81 -4.73 -23.34
N ASP A 58 5.12 -5.27 -22.16
CA ASP A 58 4.32 -6.28 -21.44
C ASP A 58 3.34 -5.66 -20.44
N ALA A 59 3.53 -4.40 -20.06
CA ALA A 59 2.63 -3.69 -19.16
C ALA A 59 1.40 -3.16 -19.91
N CYS A 60 0.21 -3.53 -19.47
CA CYS A 60 -1.03 -3.00 -20.01
C CYS A 60 -1.34 -1.61 -19.40
N VAL A 61 -1.59 -0.60 -20.25
CA VAL A 61 -1.90 0.79 -19.80
C VAL A 61 -3.02 0.81 -18.78
N ILE A 62 -4.06 -0.02 -18.99
CA ILE A 62 -5.25 -0.03 -18.17
C ILE A 62 -4.97 -0.49 -16.73
N ASP A 63 -3.97 -1.35 -16.55
CA ASP A 63 -3.62 -1.96 -15.26
C ASP A 63 -2.54 -1.18 -14.51
N LEU A 64 -1.87 -0.22 -15.15
CA LEU A 64 -0.76 0.53 -14.55
C LEU A 64 -1.17 1.29 -13.30
N GLN A 65 -2.34 1.94 -13.32
CA GLN A 65 -2.83 2.67 -12.16
C GLN A 65 -3.09 1.70 -11.00
N CYS A 66 -3.84 0.62 -11.24
CA CYS A 66 -4.12 -0.39 -10.22
C CYS A 66 -2.84 -1.01 -9.66
N SER A 67 -1.85 -1.30 -10.51
CA SER A 67 -0.58 -1.89 -10.11
C SER A 67 0.23 -0.96 -9.22
N LEU A 68 0.26 0.34 -9.55
CA LEU A 68 0.94 1.33 -8.72
C LEU A 68 0.19 1.65 -7.43
N ASP A 69 -1.14 1.70 -7.45
CA ASP A 69 -1.96 1.86 -6.25
C ASP A 69 -1.71 0.71 -5.26
N MET A 70 -1.68 -0.54 -5.75
CA MET A 70 -1.34 -1.71 -4.93
C MET A 70 0.10 -1.62 -4.41
N TRP A 71 1.08 -1.37 -5.28
CA TRP A 71 2.49 -1.25 -4.86
C TRP A 71 2.68 -0.17 -3.78
N ALA A 72 2.07 1.00 -3.96
CA ALA A 72 2.24 2.11 -3.04
C ALA A 72 1.59 1.82 -1.68
N GLN A 73 0.40 1.22 -1.68
CA GLN A 73 -0.26 0.80 -0.44
C GLN A 73 0.54 -0.28 0.29
N ASP A 74 1.00 -1.32 -0.40
CA ASP A 74 1.83 -2.39 0.18
C ASP A 74 3.16 -1.84 0.71
N THR A 75 3.81 -0.94 -0.04
CA THR A 75 5.08 -0.32 0.36
C THR A 75 4.92 0.45 1.67
N LEU A 76 3.88 1.26 1.80
CA LEU A 76 3.60 2.00 3.04
C LEU A 76 3.16 1.09 4.18
N TRP A 77 2.43 0.01 3.87
CA TRP A 77 2.08 -1.02 4.84
C TRP A 77 3.34 -1.66 5.43
N TYR A 78 4.25 -2.13 4.56
CA TYR A 78 5.52 -2.75 4.95
C TYR A 78 6.45 -1.77 5.66
N ALA A 79 6.51 -0.50 5.22
CA ALA A 79 7.32 0.52 5.88
C ALA A 79 6.97 0.69 7.37
N PHE A 80 5.72 0.39 7.76
CA PHE A 80 5.31 0.41 9.17
C PHE A 80 5.50 -0.95 9.86
N TRP A 81 4.99 -2.03 9.28
CA TRP A 81 4.90 -3.33 9.94
C TRP A 81 6.18 -4.17 9.85
N THR A 82 6.96 -4.02 8.79
CA THR A 82 8.22 -4.74 8.53
C THR A 82 9.23 -3.79 7.87
N PRO A 83 9.67 -2.74 8.58
CA PRO A 83 10.44 -1.63 8.00
C PRO A 83 11.77 -2.07 7.36
N GLU A 84 12.32 -3.21 7.74
CA GLU A 84 13.51 -3.80 7.14
C GLU A 84 13.34 -4.23 5.67
N ARG A 85 12.09 -4.33 5.19
CA ARG A 85 11.77 -4.72 3.80
C ARG A 85 11.67 -3.54 2.84
N VAL A 86 11.64 -2.31 3.34
CA VAL A 86 11.37 -1.11 2.55
C VAL A 86 12.37 -0.01 2.88
N THR A 87 12.93 0.61 1.85
CA THR A 87 13.79 1.77 2.01
C THR A 87 12.97 3.04 2.25
N VAL A 88 13.56 4.03 2.94
CA VAL A 88 12.92 5.34 3.14
C VAL A 88 12.55 5.99 1.80
N CYS A 89 13.38 5.80 0.77
CA CYS A 89 13.11 6.36 -0.56
C CYS A 89 11.89 5.72 -1.24
N GLU A 90 11.71 4.40 -1.12
CA GLU A 90 10.52 3.70 -1.61
C GLU A 90 9.25 4.18 -0.89
N ALA A 91 9.31 4.28 0.44
CA ALA A 91 8.19 4.77 1.24
C ALA A 91 7.82 6.22 0.90
N ASP A 92 8.81 7.11 0.75
CA ASP A 92 8.59 8.50 0.34
C ASP A 92 7.98 8.58 -1.08
N CYS A 93 8.50 7.79 -2.02
CA CYS A 93 7.97 7.74 -3.38
C CYS A 93 6.52 7.23 -3.40
N ALA A 94 6.22 6.16 -2.66
CA ALA A 94 4.87 5.62 -2.53
C ALA A 94 3.90 6.65 -1.94
N ARG A 95 4.31 7.38 -0.89
CA ARG A 95 3.50 8.44 -0.28
C ARG A 95 3.23 9.59 -1.26
N ARG A 96 4.27 10.09 -1.93
CA ARG A 96 4.14 11.15 -2.95
C ARG A 96 3.20 10.73 -4.08
N TYR A 97 3.27 9.47 -4.50
CA TYR A 97 2.38 8.93 -5.52
C TYR A 97 0.90 8.94 -5.07
N LEU A 98 0.60 8.38 -3.89
CA LEU A 98 -0.78 8.32 -3.39
C LEU A 98 -1.37 9.71 -3.15
N ASP A 99 -0.59 10.66 -2.66
CA ASP A 99 -1.04 12.05 -2.48
C ASP A 99 -1.47 12.67 -3.80
N ARG A 100 -0.75 12.34 -4.87
CA ARG A 100 -1.03 12.81 -6.23
C ARG A 100 -2.20 12.07 -6.87
N SER A 101 -2.41 10.79 -6.59
CA SER A 101 -3.55 10.01 -7.09
C SER A 101 -4.85 10.29 -6.33
N GLY A 102 -4.85 11.25 -5.40
CA GLY A 102 -6.02 11.66 -4.63
C GLY A 102 -6.26 10.84 -3.37
N ASN A 103 -5.31 9.97 -2.99
CA ASN A 103 -5.37 9.05 -1.87
C ASN A 103 -4.53 9.52 -0.66
N LYS A 104 -4.47 10.84 -0.44
CA LYS A 104 -3.71 11.45 0.67
C LYS A 104 -4.14 11.00 2.07
N ASP A 105 -5.41 10.64 2.23
CA ASP A 105 -6.02 10.28 3.51
C ASP A 105 -5.95 8.76 3.77
N VAL A 106 -5.48 7.98 2.79
CA VAL A 106 -5.25 6.54 2.95
C VAL A 106 -4.02 6.32 3.82
N ASP A 107 -4.19 5.57 4.90
CA ASP A 107 -3.12 5.09 5.77
C ASP A 107 -3.12 3.57 5.73
N PRO A 108 -2.32 2.93 4.85
CA PRO A 108 -2.35 1.48 4.65
C PRO A 108 -2.12 0.68 5.94
N ALA A 109 -1.24 1.17 6.81
CA ALA A 109 -0.96 0.51 8.08
C ALA A 109 -2.12 0.63 9.07
N TRP A 110 -3.05 1.57 8.87
CA TRP A 110 -4.29 1.70 9.61
C TRP A 110 -5.44 0.95 8.96
N ASP A 111 -5.56 1.00 7.64
CA ASP A 111 -6.69 0.44 6.93
C ASP A 111 -6.63 -1.10 6.91
N TRP A 112 -5.42 -1.66 6.98
CA TRP A 112 -5.20 -3.11 6.94
C TRP A 112 -4.28 -3.56 8.06
N LEU A 113 -4.83 -4.17 9.12
CA LEU A 113 -3.99 -4.85 10.10
C LEU A 113 -3.31 -6.10 9.50
N PRO A 114 -2.14 -6.49 10.02
CA PRO A 114 -1.49 -7.74 9.66
C PRO A 114 -2.40 -8.96 9.76
N LYS A 115 -2.05 -10.00 9.02
CA LYS A 115 -2.61 -11.34 9.15
C LYS A 115 -1.48 -12.30 9.41
N GLY A 116 -1.73 -13.27 10.26
CA GLY A 116 -0.74 -14.28 10.58
C GLY A 116 -1.31 -15.42 11.40
N THR A 117 -0.50 -16.47 11.46
CA THR A 117 -0.68 -17.66 12.27
C THR A 117 0.65 -17.93 12.95
N TRP A 118 0.61 -18.15 14.25
CA TRP A 118 1.77 -18.40 15.10
C TRP A 118 1.51 -19.65 15.94
N SER A 119 2.58 -20.31 16.37
CA SER A 119 2.51 -21.50 17.22
C SER A 119 1.89 -21.18 18.58
N ASP A 120 2.17 -19.99 19.11
CA ASP A 120 1.62 -19.50 20.36
C ASP A 120 1.61 -17.97 20.45
N VAL A 121 1.15 -17.45 21.58
CA VAL A 121 1.06 -16.01 21.85
C VAL A 121 2.45 -15.36 21.95
N ASP A 122 3.47 -16.08 22.42
CA ASP A 122 4.81 -15.51 22.62
C ASP A 122 5.52 -15.33 21.28
N GLU A 123 5.34 -16.26 20.34
CA GLU A 123 5.81 -16.08 18.96
C GLU A 123 5.15 -14.87 18.28
N PHE A 124 3.83 -14.71 18.45
CA PHE A 124 3.13 -13.50 17.98
C PHE A 124 3.71 -12.21 18.59
N LYS A 125 3.98 -12.20 19.90
CA LYS A 125 4.51 -11.01 20.58
C LYS A 125 5.90 -10.64 20.10
N ALA A 126 6.74 -11.65 19.82
CA ALA A 126 8.08 -11.47 19.28
C ALA A 126 8.06 -10.92 17.85
N ASP A 127 7.08 -11.33 17.04
CA ASP A 127 6.91 -10.92 15.64
C ASP A 127 6.24 -9.53 15.51
N LEU A 128 4.97 -9.40 15.93
CA LEU A 128 4.16 -8.20 15.70
C LEU A 128 3.82 -7.40 16.96
N GLY A 129 4.00 -7.98 18.15
CA GLY A 129 3.51 -7.39 19.41
C GLY A 129 3.98 -5.95 19.62
N SER A 130 5.28 -5.69 19.43
CA SER A 130 5.86 -4.35 19.60
C SER A 130 5.35 -3.33 18.58
N ALA A 131 5.16 -3.74 17.32
CA ALA A 131 4.63 -2.87 16.28
C ALA A 131 3.17 -2.47 16.58
N LEU A 132 2.35 -3.44 17.00
CA LEU A 132 0.96 -3.20 17.40
C LEU A 132 0.86 -2.30 18.64
N CYS A 133 1.68 -2.55 19.66
CA CYS A 133 1.74 -1.71 20.87
C CYS A 133 2.07 -0.24 20.53
N ARG A 134 3.09 0.00 19.69
CA ARG A 134 3.43 1.35 19.20
C ARG A 134 2.28 1.98 18.42
N ARG A 135 1.59 1.20 17.58
CA ARG A 135 0.48 1.69 16.74
C ARG A 135 -0.73 2.12 17.55
N PHE A 136 -1.11 1.33 18.56
CA PHE A 136 -2.23 1.63 19.45
C PHE A 136 -1.84 2.51 20.65
N LEU A 137 -0.56 2.88 20.75
CA LEU A 137 0.00 3.66 21.86
C LEU A 137 -0.34 3.04 23.22
N THR A 138 -0.12 1.72 23.32
CA THR A 138 -0.41 0.92 24.52
C THR A 138 0.80 0.09 24.91
N ASP A 139 0.93 -0.14 26.21
CA ASP A 139 1.93 -0.94 26.88
C ASP A 139 1.38 -2.35 27.20
N ASP A 140 0.05 -2.50 27.13
CA ASP A 140 -0.68 -3.73 27.46
C ASP A 140 -0.66 -4.71 26.28
N MET A 141 0.48 -5.37 26.11
CA MET A 141 0.69 -6.38 25.06
C MET A 141 -0.19 -7.62 25.24
N ASP A 142 -0.50 -7.99 26.49
CA ASP A 142 -1.34 -9.15 26.81
C ASP A 142 -2.81 -8.89 26.47
N GLY A 143 -3.34 -7.73 26.85
CA GLY A 143 -4.68 -7.29 26.45
C GLY A 143 -4.81 -7.15 24.94
N LEU A 144 -3.76 -6.65 24.27
CA LEU A 144 -3.72 -6.58 22.82
C LEU A 144 -3.74 -7.95 22.15
N ALA A 145 -2.93 -8.90 22.63
CA ALA A 145 -2.94 -10.27 22.14
C ALA A 145 -4.33 -10.91 22.33
N ALA A 146 -4.95 -10.74 23.49
CA ALA A 146 -6.29 -11.28 23.78
C ALA A 146 -7.39 -10.69 22.87
N ALA A 147 -7.30 -9.41 22.52
CA ALA A 147 -8.27 -8.74 21.66
C ALA A 147 -8.07 -9.07 20.16
N TYR A 148 -6.82 -9.28 19.76
CA TYR A 148 -6.42 -9.42 18.36
C TYR A 148 -6.33 -10.87 17.89
N LEU A 149 -6.00 -11.80 18.77
CA LEU A 149 -5.81 -13.21 18.40
C LEU A 149 -7.07 -14.06 18.64
N LYS A 150 -7.16 -15.18 17.93
CA LYS A 150 -8.05 -16.31 18.21
C LYS A 150 -7.20 -17.56 18.40
N GLN A 151 -7.61 -18.38 19.36
CA GLN A 151 -7.02 -19.69 19.63
C GLN A 151 -7.52 -20.70 18.59
N GLY A 152 -6.59 -21.51 18.08
CA GLY A 152 -6.85 -22.73 17.32
C GLY A 152 -6.17 -23.92 17.99
N ASP A 153 -6.35 -25.11 17.43
CA ASP A 153 -5.78 -26.34 18.00
C ASP A 153 -4.24 -26.33 17.93
N GLY A 154 -3.59 -25.84 18.99
CA GLY A 154 -2.14 -25.75 19.10
C GLY A 154 -1.51 -24.58 18.36
N TRP A 155 -2.27 -23.53 18.04
CA TRP A 155 -1.79 -22.31 17.38
C TRP A 155 -2.69 -21.11 17.70
N VAL A 156 -2.21 -19.91 17.37
CA VAL A 156 -2.98 -18.66 17.43
C VAL A 156 -2.95 -17.93 16.10
N SER A 157 -3.98 -17.15 15.79
CA SER A 157 -4.01 -16.32 14.58
C SER A 157 -4.81 -15.05 14.75
N THR A 158 -4.73 -14.15 13.78
CA THR A 158 -5.50 -12.90 13.79
C THR A 158 -7.01 -13.15 13.71
N SER A 159 -7.75 -12.52 14.62
CA SER A 159 -9.22 -12.54 14.69
C SER A 159 -9.90 -11.56 13.73
N THR A 160 -9.24 -10.46 13.35
CA THR A 160 -9.79 -9.41 12.50
C THR A 160 -8.67 -8.64 11.80
N GLN A 161 -8.96 -8.05 10.63
CA GLN A 161 -8.11 -7.03 10.01
C GLN A 161 -8.63 -5.60 10.21
N ASP A 162 -9.85 -5.50 10.74
CA ASP A 162 -10.56 -4.25 10.92
C ASP A 162 -10.06 -3.57 12.21
N VAL A 163 -9.34 -2.45 12.05
CA VAL A 163 -8.82 -1.66 13.17
C VAL A 163 -9.92 -1.19 14.11
N ARG A 164 -11.11 -0.83 13.59
CA ARG A 164 -12.20 -0.35 14.44
C ARG A 164 -12.68 -1.46 15.37
N LYS A 165 -12.87 -2.67 14.83
CA LYS A 165 -13.24 -3.84 15.66
C LYS A 165 -12.17 -4.20 16.68
N LEU A 166 -10.88 -4.03 16.35
CA LEU A 166 -9.81 -4.26 17.31
C LEU A 166 -9.85 -3.19 18.43
N ALA A 167 -9.96 -1.91 18.07
CA ALA A 167 -10.02 -0.83 19.04
C ALA A 167 -11.26 -0.90 19.96
N GLU A 168 -12.42 -1.31 19.43
CA GLU A 168 -13.62 -1.58 20.24
C GLU A 168 -13.36 -2.62 21.34
N ARG A 169 -12.58 -3.67 21.03
CA ARG A 169 -12.21 -4.72 22.01
C ARG A 169 -11.20 -4.23 23.04
N LEU A 170 -10.32 -3.30 22.66
CA LEU A 170 -9.34 -2.69 23.55
C LEU A 170 -9.95 -1.65 24.51
N GLY A 171 -11.12 -1.09 24.17
CA GLY A 171 -11.84 -0.12 24.99
C GLY A 171 -11.62 1.35 24.60
N GLY A 172 -12.44 2.23 25.22
CA GLY A 172 -12.78 3.57 24.71
C GLY A 172 -11.67 4.62 24.50
N ASP A 173 -10.46 4.42 25.05
CA ASP A 173 -9.33 5.34 24.80
C ASP A 173 -8.54 4.98 23.53
N ALA A 174 -8.53 3.71 23.11
CA ALA A 174 -7.97 3.31 21.82
C ALA A 174 -8.82 3.85 20.65
N TYR A 175 -10.13 3.96 20.85
CA TYR A 175 -11.08 4.49 19.86
C TYR A 175 -10.91 6.00 19.60
N ARG A 176 -10.52 6.80 20.61
CA ARG A 176 -10.31 8.26 20.46
C ARG A 176 -9.02 8.63 19.72
N ARG A 177 -8.14 7.65 19.51
CA ARG A 177 -6.87 7.79 18.79
C ARG A 177 -7.00 7.36 17.32
N ILE A 178 -8.22 6.96 16.91
CA ILE A 178 -8.69 6.74 15.54
C ILE A 178 -9.34 8.02 15.02
#